data_AF-S4RST6-F1
#
_entry.id   AF-S4RST6-F1
#
_cell.length_a   1.000
_cell.length_b   1.000
_cell.length_c   1.000
_cell.angle_alpha   90.00
_cell.angle_beta   90.00
_cell.angle_gamma   90.00
#
_symmetry.space_group_name_H-M   'P 1'
#
loop_
_entity.id
_entity.type
_entity.pdbx_description
1 polymer ?
#
loop_
_entity_poly.entity_id
_entity_poly.type
_entity_poly.pdbx_seq_one_letter_code
_entity_poly.pdbx_strand_id
1 'polypeptide(L)'
;LNTHPWLSDRTLRHVEMDVLIPKKMREKGQVLCSEHVNAFSECCKSSSVFMVFKCRKENTALKTCLTSYYRDPEFYDMCKREYLQEKEDFQIRGIPLKLRKQQQAAAAAAAGGNQEAGH
;
A
#
# COMPACT_ATOMS: atom_id res chain seq x y z
N LEU A 1 -30.74 -1.03 -14.88
CA LEU A 1 -29.47 -1.57 -15.41
C LEU A 1 -28.47 -0.42 -15.48
N ASN A 2 -27.77 -0.14 -14.39
CA ASN A 2 -26.78 0.94 -14.33
C ASN A 2 -25.46 0.43 -14.88
N THR A 3 -25.36 0.29 -16.20
CA THR A 3 -24.06 0.06 -16.85
C THR A 3 -23.36 1.41 -16.95
N HIS A 4 -22.56 1.75 -15.93
CA HIS A 4 -21.62 2.87 -16.04
C HIS A 4 -20.72 2.63 -17.27
N PRO A 5 -20.69 3.53 -18.27
CA PRO A 5 -19.93 3.32 -19.51
C PRO A 5 -18.44 3.03 -19.30
N TRP A 6 -17.87 3.54 -18.21
CA TRP A 6 -16.46 3.42 -17.83
C TRP A 6 -16.03 2.01 -17.39
N LEU A 7 -16.98 1.09 -17.11
CA LEU A 7 -16.68 -0.31 -16.79
C LEU A 7 -16.21 -1.14 -18.01
N SER A 8 -16.42 -0.62 -19.23
CA SER A 8 -16.10 -1.35 -20.46
C SER A 8 -14.62 -1.26 -20.86
N ASP A 9 -13.88 -0.25 -20.36
CA ASP A 9 -12.43 -0.19 -20.60
C ASP A 9 -11.68 -0.92 -19.48
N ARG A 10 -11.65 -2.25 -19.62
CA ARG A 10 -10.88 -3.15 -18.74
C ARG A 10 -9.38 -3.14 -19.06
N THR A 11 -8.93 -2.32 -19.99
CA THR A 11 -7.51 -2.26 -20.34
C THR A 11 -6.75 -1.41 -19.33
N LEU A 12 -5.67 -1.99 -18.78
CA LEU A 12 -4.76 -1.23 -17.93
C LEU A 12 -3.84 -0.42 -18.83
N ARG A 13 -3.70 0.88 -18.53
CA ARG A 13 -2.70 1.71 -19.18
C ARG A 13 -1.30 1.29 -18.73
N HIS A 14 -0.28 1.60 -19.54
CA HIS A 14 1.12 1.33 -19.21
C HIS A 14 1.50 1.86 -17.82
N VAL A 15 1.07 3.09 -17.48
CA VAL A 15 1.31 3.67 -16.15
C VAL A 15 0.62 2.87 -15.03
N GLU A 16 -0.54 2.30 -15.29
CA GLU A 16 -1.27 1.52 -14.29
C GLU A 16 -0.57 0.18 -14.04
N MET A 17 -0.14 -0.48 -15.12
CA MET A 17 0.53 -1.78 -15.09
C MET A 17 1.96 -1.70 -14.55
N ASP A 18 2.74 -0.70 -14.96
CA ASP A 18 4.19 -0.65 -14.68
C ASP A 18 4.56 0.30 -13.54
N VAL A 19 3.63 1.17 -13.09
CA VAL A 19 3.90 2.12 -12.00
C VAL A 19 2.92 1.97 -10.85
N LEU A 20 1.60 2.05 -11.10
CA LEU A 20 0.62 2.13 -10.01
C LEU A 20 0.41 0.80 -9.28
N ILE A 21 0.25 -0.31 -10.02
CA ILE A 21 0.13 -1.64 -9.41
C ILE A 21 1.45 -2.04 -8.72
N PRO A 22 2.64 -1.91 -9.33
CA PRO A 22 3.91 -2.18 -8.66
C PRO A 22 4.14 -1.30 -7.42
N LYS A 23 3.69 -0.04 -7.44
CA LYS A 23 3.72 0.82 -6.25
C LYS A 23 2.84 0.26 -5.13
N LYS A 24 1.63 -0.20 -5.44
CA LYS A 24 0.73 -0.82 -4.46
C LYS A 24 1.32 -2.11 -3.90
N MET A 25 1.92 -2.95 -4.76
CA MET A 25 2.67 -4.14 -4.33
C MET A 25 3.82 -3.79 -3.38
N ARG A 26 4.56 -2.70 -3.65
CA ARG A 26 5.63 -2.22 -2.76
C ARG A 26 5.10 -1.87 -1.38
N GLU A 27 4.05 -1.05 -1.32
CA GLU A 27 3.48 -0.57 -0.07
C GLU A 27 2.96 -1.75 0.77
N LYS A 28 2.29 -2.72 0.14
CA LYS A 28 1.84 -3.94 0.83
C LYS A 28 2.98 -4.87 1.22
N GLY A 29 3.94 -5.08 0.34
CA GLY A 29 5.12 -5.90 0.61
C GLY A 29 5.92 -5.38 1.80
N GLN A 30 5.98 -4.05 1.99
CA GLN A 30 6.62 -3.45 3.17
C GLN A 30 5.87 -3.77 4.48
N VAL A 31 4.54 -3.86 4.45
CA VAL A 31 3.74 -4.26 5.62
C VAL A 31 3.94 -5.75 5.92
N LEU A 32 3.92 -6.61 4.89
CA LEU A 32 4.13 -8.04 5.05
C LEU A 32 5.56 -8.38 5.52
N CYS A 33 6.56 -7.68 4.99
CA CYS A 33 7.97 -7.81 5.39
C CYS A 33 8.34 -6.84 6.52
N SER A 34 7.39 -6.44 7.37
CA SER A 34 7.59 -5.40 8.40
C SER A 34 8.73 -5.73 9.36
N GLU A 35 8.92 -7.00 9.71
CA GLU A 35 10.06 -7.47 10.51
C GLU A 35 11.41 -7.08 9.87
N HIS A 36 11.59 -7.40 8.58
CA HIS A 36 12.81 -7.07 7.85
C HIS A 36 12.97 -5.57 7.61
N VAL A 37 11.85 -4.85 7.42
CA VAL A 37 11.85 -3.38 7.33
C VAL A 37 12.35 -2.77 8.63
N ASN A 38 11.88 -3.28 9.78
CA ASN A 38 12.28 -2.82 11.10
C ASN A 38 13.75 -3.14 11.37
N ALA A 39 14.19 -4.37 11.16
CA ALA A 39 15.59 -4.77 11.34
C ALA A 39 16.55 -3.94 10.47
N PHE A 40 16.17 -3.69 9.21
CA PHE A 40 16.92 -2.81 8.33
C PHE A 40 16.94 -1.37 8.88
N SER A 41 15.78 -0.82 9.25
CA SER A 41 15.65 0.54 9.81
C SER A 41 16.50 0.74 11.08
N GLU A 42 16.50 -0.25 11.99
CA GLU A 42 17.33 -0.25 13.19
C GLU A 42 18.83 -0.25 12.86
N CYS A 43 19.25 -1.06 11.89
CA CYS A 43 20.62 -1.03 11.41
C CYS A 43 20.99 0.34 10.77
N CYS A 44 20.08 0.94 10.01
CA CYS A 44 20.28 2.26 9.41
C CYS A 44 20.52 3.32 10.50
N LYS A 45 19.70 3.31 11.55
CA LYS A 45 19.78 4.25 12.68
C LYS A 45 21.11 4.11 13.43
N SER A 46 21.62 2.89 13.62
CA SER A 46 22.86 2.63 14.36
C SER A 46 24.14 2.84 13.53
N SER A 47 24.07 2.66 12.21
CA SER A 47 25.26 2.65 11.34
C SER A 47 25.61 4.02 10.73
N SER A 48 24.72 5.02 10.83
CA SER A 48 24.92 6.38 10.30
C SER A 48 25.49 6.35 8.86
N VAL A 49 26.59 7.04 8.59
CA VAL A 49 27.24 7.14 7.26
C VAL A 49 27.72 5.79 6.71
N PHE A 50 27.98 4.78 7.56
CA PHE A 50 28.51 3.48 7.13
C PHE A 50 27.44 2.42 6.82
N MET A 51 26.17 2.81 6.73
CA MET A 51 25.02 1.94 6.51
C MET A 51 25.17 0.97 5.32
N VAL A 52 25.68 1.44 4.17
CA VAL A 52 25.80 0.60 2.95
C VAL A 52 26.76 -0.57 3.12
N PHE A 53 27.71 -0.46 4.07
CA PHE A 53 28.66 -1.52 4.39
C PHE A 53 28.17 -2.41 5.52
N LYS A 54 27.63 -1.80 6.59
CA LYS A 54 27.21 -2.55 7.79
C LYS A 54 25.87 -3.24 7.64
N CYS A 55 24.89 -2.63 6.96
CA CYS A 55 23.53 -3.15 6.86
C CYS A 55 23.28 -4.03 5.64
N ARG A 56 24.33 -4.63 5.07
CA ARG A 56 24.21 -5.47 3.86
C ARG A 56 23.37 -6.72 4.10
N LYS A 57 23.48 -7.30 5.29
CA LYS A 57 22.74 -8.51 5.67
C LYS A 57 21.25 -8.22 5.76
N GLU A 58 20.87 -7.19 6.49
CA GLU A 58 19.49 -6.74 6.70
C GLU A 58 18.87 -6.29 5.38
N ASN A 59 19.62 -5.55 4.56
CA ASN A 59 19.19 -5.16 3.21
C ASN A 59 18.93 -6.38 2.32
N THR A 60 19.79 -7.40 2.38
CA THR A 60 19.62 -8.62 1.59
C THR A 60 18.40 -9.40 2.05
N ALA A 61 18.19 -9.54 3.36
CA ALA A 61 17.00 -10.18 3.92
C ALA A 61 15.71 -9.45 3.49
N LEU A 62 15.68 -8.12 3.62
CA LEU A 62 14.56 -7.30 3.17
C LEU A 62 14.30 -7.44 1.67
N LYS A 63 15.36 -7.37 0.85
CA LYS A 63 15.24 -7.55 -0.61
C LYS A 63 14.71 -8.93 -0.96
N THR A 64 15.17 -9.99 -0.31
CA THR A 64 14.70 -11.36 -0.55
C THR A 64 13.21 -11.48 -0.23
N CYS A 65 12.76 -10.98 0.92
CA CYS A 65 11.35 -10.99 1.29
C CYS A 65 10.49 -10.21 0.29
N LEU A 66 10.89 -8.98 -0.08
CA LEU A 66 10.13 -8.20 -1.05
C LEU A 66 10.08 -8.91 -2.41
N THR A 67 11.21 -9.47 -2.85
CA THR A 67 11.33 -10.12 -4.17
C THR A 67 10.45 -11.37 -4.26
N SER A 68 10.24 -12.13 -3.17
CA SER A 68 9.33 -13.28 -3.21
C SER A 68 7.91 -12.85 -3.53
N TYR A 69 7.42 -11.75 -2.94
CA TYR A 69 6.09 -11.21 -3.25
C TYR A 69 6.01 -10.57 -4.65
N TYR A 70 7.07 -9.91 -5.12
CA TYR A 70 7.08 -9.36 -6.49
C TYR A 70 7.03 -10.42 -7.58
N ARG A 71 7.55 -11.62 -7.31
CA ARG A 71 7.54 -12.75 -8.25
C ARG A 71 6.27 -13.58 -8.16
N ASP A 72 5.43 -13.33 -7.15
CA ASP A 72 4.19 -14.05 -6.95
C ASP A 72 3.06 -13.46 -7.83
N PRO A 73 2.57 -14.22 -8.83
CA PRO A 73 1.48 -13.76 -9.68
C PRO A 73 0.16 -13.58 -8.92
N GLU A 74 -0.07 -14.35 -7.85
CA GLU A 74 -1.30 -14.23 -7.05
C GLU A 74 -1.30 -12.89 -6.28
N PHE A 75 -0.14 -12.52 -5.75
CA PHE A 75 0.03 -11.22 -5.09
C PHE A 75 -0.16 -10.05 -6.07
N TYR A 76 0.33 -10.18 -7.30
CA TYR A 76 0.10 -9.20 -8.36
C TYR A 76 -1.39 -9.06 -8.67
N ASP A 77 -2.11 -10.18 -8.88
CA ASP A 77 -3.54 -10.16 -9.22
C ASP A 77 -4.41 -9.62 -8.08
N MET A 78 -4.04 -9.90 -6.83
CA MET A 78 -4.66 -9.28 -5.66
C MET A 78 -4.48 -7.75 -5.69
N CYS A 79 -3.24 -7.26 -5.87
CA CYS A 79 -2.97 -5.81 -5.93
C CYS A 79 -3.68 -5.15 -7.12
N LYS A 80 -3.75 -5.84 -8.27
CA LYS A 80 -4.46 -5.38 -9.47
C LYS A 80 -5.96 -5.24 -9.22
N ARG A 81 -6.60 -6.22 -8.58
CA ARG A 81 -8.03 -6.15 -8.23
C ARG A 81 -8.34 -4.96 -7.33
N GLU A 82 -7.52 -4.75 -6.30
CA GLU A 82 -7.69 -3.59 -5.41
C GLU A 82 -7.48 -2.26 -6.13
N TYR A 83 -6.48 -2.18 -7.01
CA TYR A 83 -6.27 -0.98 -7.83
C TYR A 83 -7.49 -0.67 -8.72
N LEU A 84 -8.07 -1.69 -9.37
CA LEU A 84 -9.26 -1.53 -10.20
C LEU A 84 -10.47 -1.08 -9.38
N GLN A 85 -10.66 -1.64 -8.20
CA GLN A 85 -11.73 -1.23 -7.28
C GLN A 85 -11.56 0.24 -6.84
N GLU A 86 -10.34 0.66 -6.50
CA GLU A 86 -10.05 2.05 -6.16
C GLU A 86 -10.27 3.01 -7.33
N LYS A 87 -9.93 2.58 -8.55
CA LYS A 87 -10.18 3.33 -9.78
C LYS A 87 -11.67 3.49 -10.04
N GLU A 88 -12.46 2.43 -9.89
CA GLU A 88 -13.92 2.48 -10.00
C GLU A 88 -14.54 3.41 -8.95
N ASP A 89 -14.14 3.27 -7.69
CA ASP A 89 -14.57 4.14 -6.60
C ASP A 89 -14.27 5.62 -6.90
N PHE A 90 -13.09 5.91 -7.44
CA PHE A 90 -12.70 7.26 -7.83
C PHE A 90 -13.54 7.78 -8.99
N GLN A 91 -13.85 6.94 -9.99
CA GLN A 91 -14.68 7.33 -11.13
C GLN A 91 -16.14 7.58 -10.72
N ILE A 92 -16.69 6.80 -9.77
CA ILE A 92 -18.07 6.97 -9.29
C ILE A 92 -18.17 8.21 -8.39
N ARG A 93 -17.22 8.41 -7.48
CA ARG A 93 -17.33 9.41 -6.41
C ARG A 93 -16.60 10.72 -6.72
N GLY A 94 -15.61 10.69 -7.61
CA GLY A 94 -14.73 11.83 -7.90
C GLY A 94 -13.74 12.20 -6.79
N ILE A 95 -13.72 11.47 -5.67
CA ILE A 95 -12.92 11.79 -4.48
C ILE A 95 -11.67 10.91 -4.44
N PRO A 96 -10.45 11.49 -4.40
CA PRO A 96 -9.22 10.72 -4.30
C PRO A 96 -9.18 9.84 -3.04
N LEU A 97 -8.63 8.63 -3.15
CA LEU A 97 -8.56 7.67 -2.05
C LEU A 97 -7.92 8.24 -0.77
N LYS A 98 -6.87 9.07 -0.91
CA LYS A 98 -6.19 9.71 0.22
C LYS A 98 -7.13 10.61 1.02
N LEU A 99 -7.90 11.44 0.32
CA LEU A 99 -8.88 12.34 0.93
C LEU A 99 -10.00 11.53 1.60
N ARG A 100 -10.44 10.44 0.96
CA ARG A 100 -11.43 9.52 1.55
C ARG A 100 -10.93 8.91 2.86
N LYS A 101 -9.69 8.39 2.89
CA LYS A 101 -9.11 7.82 4.11
C LYS A 101 -8.98 8.86 5.22
N GLN A 102 -8.63 10.10 4.89
CA GLN A 102 -8.59 11.21 5.85
C GLN A 102 -9.98 11.55 6.41
N GLN A 103 -10.99 11.64 5.55
CA GLN A 103 -12.39 11.88 5.98
C GLN A 103 -12.91 10.74 6.86
N GLN A 104 -12.62 9.48 6.52
CA GLN A 104 -13.00 8.31 7.30
C GLN A 104 -12.31 8.28 8.67
N ALA A 105 -10.99 8.57 8.71
CA ALA A 105 -10.25 8.67 9.96
C ALA A 105 -10.76 9.81 10.85
N ALA A 106 -11.06 10.99 10.26
CA ALA A 106 -11.65 12.11 10.98
C ALA A 106 -13.05 11.79 11.53
N ALA A 107 -13.89 11.12 10.73
CA ALA A 107 -15.22 10.70 11.15
C ALA A 107 -15.16 9.63 12.26
N ALA A 108 -14.23 8.67 12.17
CA ALA A 108 -14.02 7.67 13.22
C ALA A 108 -13.51 8.29 14.52
N ALA A 109 -12.59 9.27 14.44
CA ALA A 109 -12.12 10.01 15.60
C ALA A 109 -13.24 10.84 16.25
N ALA A 110 -14.13 11.44 15.46
CA ALA A 110 -15.30 12.15 15.98
C ALA A 110 -16.33 11.21 16.63
N ALA A 111 -16.49 9.99 16.11
CA ALA A 111 -17.39 8.99 16.68
C ALA A 111 -16.85 8.32 17.96
N GLY A 112 -15.52 8.16 18.08
CA GLY A 112 -14.87 7.57 19.25
C GLY A 112 -14.71 8.50 20.46
N GLY A 113 -15.05 9.78 20.33
CA GLY A 113 -14.93 10.78 21.39
C GLY A 113 -16.12 10.91 22.35
N ASN A 114 -17.11 10.01 22.31
CA ASN A 114 -18.33 10.12 23.10
C ASN A 114 -18.58 8.91 24.02
N GLN A 115 -17.58 8.51 24.81
CA GLN A 115 -17.77 7.48 25.83
C GLN A 115 -16.89 7.67 27.08
N GLU A 116 -16.96 8.84 27.73
CA GLU A 116 -16.58 9.02 29.15
C GLU A 116 -17.46 10.10 29.80
N ALA A 117 -18.64 9.72 30.29
CA ALA A 117 -19.37 10.41 31.37
C ALA A 117 -20.48 9.50 31.91
N GLY A 118 -20.28 8.95 33.11
CA GLY A 118 -21.31 8.19 33.83
C GLY A 118 -20.72 7.44 35.01
N HIS A 119 -20.47 8.17 36.11
CA HIS A 119 -20.40 7.62 37.47
C HIS A 119 -21.82 7.46 38.02
#